data_AF-A0A935ERP0-F1
#
_entry.id   AF-A0A935ERP0-F1
#
_cell.length_a   1.000
_cell.length_b   1.000
_cell.length_c   1.000
_cell.angle_alpha   90.00
_cell.angle_beta   90.00
_cell.angle_gamma   90.00
#
_symmetry.space_group_name_H-M   'P 1'
#
loop_
_entity.id
_entity.type
_entity.pdbx_description
1 polymer ?
#
loop_
_entity_poly.entity_id
_entity_poly.type
_entity_poly.pdbx_seq_one_letter_code
_entity_poly.pdbx_strand_id
1 'polypeptide(L)'
;MLASVLQDGATYEEAGAPYGLGRSTVERTIKALIYQVAHERGIPDVDEDALSSLPRLRQFREPVLQAVRDYTPGKTKPKRTNLGPDEIAAGASRVRQRSDNPNRDVALIFVLFCTGAKPIEIARLEVRDYLNPDGSVRGVPRCGPRPR
;
A
#
# COMPACT_ATOMS: atom_id res chain seq x y z
N MET A 1 -18.80 -0.74 12.22
CA MET A 1 -17.99 -0.03 11.20
C MET A 1 -18.02 -0.72 9.85
N LEU A 2 -17.42 -1.90 9.67
CA LEU A 2 -17.35 -2.58 8.36
C LEU A 2 -18.73 -2.80 7.70
N ALA A 3 -19.68 -3.41 8.42
CA ALA A 3 -21.03 -3.65 7.93
C ALA A 3 -21.70 -2.34 7.47
N SER A 4 -21.60 -1.27 8.26
CA SER A 4 -22.17 0.04 7.90
C SER A 4 -21.58 0.62 6.62
N VAL A 5 -20.28 0.44 6.38
CA VAL A 5 -19.63 0.94 5.15
C VAL A 5 -20.00 0.13 3.91
N LEU A 6 -20.17 -1.19 4.05
CA LEU A 6 -20.38 -2.12 2.93
C LEU A 6 -21.86 -2.46 2.65
N GLN A 7 -22.73 -2.48 3.66
CA GLN A 7 -24.16 -2.77 3.55
C GLN A 7 -24.99 -1.49 3.57
N ASP A 8 -24.77 -0.62 4.56
CA ASP A 8 -25.62 0.57 4.77
C ASP A 8 -25.19 1.76 3.89
N GLY A 9 -24.11 1.60 3.11
CA GLY A 9 -23.62 2.64 2.21
C GLY A 9 -22.93 3.81 2.90
N ALA A 10 -22.71 3.74 4.22
CA ALA A 10 -22.06 4.79 4.99
C ALA A 10 -20.65 5.10 4.47
N THR A 11 -20.27 6.36 4.55
CA THR A 11 -18.88 6.79 4.38
C THR A 11 -18.02 6.31 5.56
N TYR A 12 -16.69 6.28 5.37
CA TYR A 12 -15.78 5.95 6.47
C TYR A 12 -15.89 6.92 7.65
N GLU A 13 -16.26 8.18 7.39
CA GLU A 13 -16.44 9.20 8.42
C GLU A 13 -17.70 8.94 9.24
N GLU A 14 -18.85 8.73 8.58
CA GLU A 14 -20.12 8.40 9.26
C GLU A 14 -20.00 7.10 10.06
N ALA A 15 -19.33 6.08 9.52
CA ALA A 15 -19.10 4.83 10.22
C ALA A 15 -18.17 4.97 11.44
N GLY A 16 -17.31 5.99 11.46
CA GLY A 16 -16.36 6.29 12.53
C GLY A 16 -16.89 7.20 13.63
N ALA A 17 -17.85 8.06 13.32
CA ALA A 17 -18.39 9.07 14.23
C ALA A 17 -18.89 8.49 15.57
N PRO A 18 -19.62 7.36 15.63
CA PRO A 18 -20.04 6.77 16.90
C PRO A 18 -18.90 6.30 17.81
N TYR A 19 -17.69 6.16 17.26
CA TYR A 19 -16.50 5.69 17.95
C TYR A 19 -15.44 6.79 18.14
N GLY A 20 -15.74 8.04 17.74
CA GLY A 20 -14.79 9.14 17.78
C GLY A 20 -13.59 8.96 16.83
N LEU A 21 -13.74 8.14 15.78
CA LEU A 21 -12.66 7.82 14.84
C LEU A 21 -12.79 8.65 13.55
N GLY A 22 -11.67 9.23 13.12
CA GLY A 22 -11.60 9.94 11.84
C GLY A 22 -11.61 9.00 10.64
N ARG A 23 -12.06 9.52 9.49
CA ARG A 23 -12.17 8.83 8.20
C ARG A 23 -10.97 7.91 7.88
N SER A 24 -9.76 8.45 7.93
CA SER A 24 -8.53 7.73 7.56
C SER A 24 -8.22 6.56 8.49
N THR A 25 -8.55 6.66 9.77
CA THR A 25 -8.37 5.60 10.75
C THR A 25 -9.34 4.46 10.46
N VAL A 26 -10.60 4.79 10.21
CA VAL A 26 -11.63 3.79 9.87
C VAL A 26 -11.28 3.07 8.57
N GLU A 27 -10.89 3.80 7.53
CA GLU A 27 -10.47 3.20 6.26
C GLU A 27 -9.29 2.24 6.45
N ARG A 28 -8.24 2.67 7.16
CA ARG A 28 -7.06 1.81 7.42
C ARG A 28 -7.44 0.54 8.17
N THR A 29 -8.24 0.67 9.24
CA THR A 29 -8.63 -0.47 10.08
C THR A 29 -9.48 -1.46 9.30
N ILE A 30 -10.47 -0.98 8.53
CA ILE A 30 -11.31 -1.82 7.67
C ILE A 30 -10.46 -2.55 6.63
N LYS A 31 -9.62 -1.82 5.88
CA LYS A 31 -8.76 -2.43 4.87
C LYS A 31 -7.81 -3.44 5.48
N ALA A 32 -7.16 -3.12 6.60
CA ALA A 32 -6.23 -4.02 7.28
C ALA A 32 -6.88 -5.35 7.66
N LEU A 33 -8.10 -5.31 8.22
CA LEU A 33 -8.86 -6.52 8.55
C LEU A 33 -9.17 -7.34 7.29
N ILE A 34 -9.69 -6.72 6.24
CA ILE A 34 -10.05 -7.43 5.00
C ILE A 34 -8.81 -8.04 4.35
N TYR A 35 -7.70 -7.30 4.28
CA TYR A 35 -6.43 -7.84 3.76
C TYR A 35 -5.92 -9.02 4.59
N GLN A 36 -6.05 -8.97 5.91
CA GLN A 36 -5.66 -10.07 6.78
C GLN A 36 -6.50 -11.32 6.52
N VAL A 37 -7.83 -11.18 6.40
CA VAL A 37 -8.73 -12.29 6.05
C VAL A 37 -8.40 -12.87 4.67
N ALA A 38 -8.24 -12.00 3.66
CA ALA A 38 -7.91 -12.42 2.31
C ALA A 38 -6.55 -13.15 2.24
N HIS A 39 -5.56 -12.67 2.99
CA HIS A 39 -4.25 -13.29 3.04
C HIS A 39 -4.25 -14.66 3.73
N GLU A 40 -5.00 -14.81 4.83
CA GLU A 40 -4.96 -16.04 5.65
C GLU A 40 -5.93 -17.12 5.17
N ARG A 41 -7.09 -16.76 4.59
CA ARG A 41 -8.11 -17.71 4.14
C ARG A 41 -8.48 -17.60 2.67
N GLY A 42 -8.11 -16.52 2.00
CA GLY A 42 -8.72 -16.13 0.74
C GLY A 42 -10.15 -15.60 0.95
N ILE A 43 -10.61 -14.81 -0.02
CA ILE A 43 -12.02 -14.44 -0.13
C ILE A 43 -12.48 -14.92 -1.51
N PRO A 44 -13.53 -15.74 -1.61
CA PRO A 44 -14.02 -16.25 -2.89
C PRO A 44 -14.32 -15.11 -3.87
N ASP A 45 -13.86 -15.26 -5.12
CA ASP A 45 -14.09 -14.34 -6.25
C ASP A 45 -13.58 -12.90 -6.05
N VAL A 46 -12.76 -12.66 -5.02
CA VAL A 46 -12.20 -11.33 -4.71
C VAL A 46 -10.69 -11.37 -4.89
N ASP A 47 -10.20 -10.70 -5.94
CA ASP A 47 -8.77 -10.45 -6.11
C ASP A 47 -8.27 -9.38 -5.10
N GLU A 48 -6.95 -9.35 -4.84
CA GLU A 48 -6.38 -8.34 -3.93
C GLU A 48 -6.57 -6.90 -4.44
N ASP A 49 -6.65 -6.68 -5.75
CA ASP A 49 -6.87 -5.35 -6.34
C ASP A 49 -8.28 -4.83 -6.01
N ALA A 50 -9.26 -5.71 -5.79
CA ALA A 50 -10.63 -5.39 -5.40
C ALA A 50 -10.69 -4.81 -3.99
N LEU A 51 -9.71 -5.14 -3.15
CA LEU A 51 -9.60 -4.68 -1.77
C LEU A 51 -9.07 -3.23 -1.66
N SER A 52 -8.51 -2.70 -2.75
CA SER A 52 -7.95 -1.34 -2.78
C SER A 52 -9.02 -0.24 -2.87
N SER A 53 -10.20 -0.57 -3.42
CA SER A 53 -11.24 0.38 -3.84
C SER A 53 -12.56 0.12 -3.12
N LEU A 54 -13.13 1.16 -2.49
CA LEU A 54 -14.42 1.05 -1.79
C LEU A 54 -15.59 0.66 -2.71
N PRO A 55 -15.74 1.24 -3.92
CA PRO A 55 -16.74 0.78 -4.88
C PRO A 55 -16.64 -0.73 -5.18
N ARG A 56 -15.42 -1.24 -5.38
CA ARG A 56 -15.19 -2.66 -5.68
C ARG A 56 -15.45 -3.54 -4.46
N LEU A 57 -15.06 -3.11 -3.26
CA LEU A 57 -15.44 -3.77 -2.00
C LEU A 57 -16.96 -3.85 -1.80
N ARG A 58 -17.72 -2.81 -2.19
CA ARG A 58 -19.19 -2.81 -2.12
C ARG A 58 -19.83 -3.76 -3.14
N GLN A 59 -19.21 -3.93 -4.31
CA GLN A 59 -19.62 -4.93 -5.30
C GLN A 59 -19.50 -6.35 -4.72
N PHE A 60 -18.42 -6.64 -3.99
CA PHE A 60 -18.16 -7.93 -3.35
C PHE A 60 -18.53 -7.98 -1.86
N ARG A 61 -19.53 -7.18 -1.43
CA ARG A 61 -19.85 -7.02 0.00
C ARG A 61 -20.20 -8.34 0.69
N GLU A 62 -20.92 -9.24 0.02
CA GLU A 62 -21.39 -10.50 0.61
C GLU A 62 -20.24 -11.47 0.91
N PRO A 63 -19.39 -11.84 -0.07
CA PRO A 63 -18.24 -12.71 0.21
C PRO A 63 -17.27 -12.07 1.21
N VAL A 64 -17.04 -10.75 1.15
CA VAL A 64 -16.17 -10.04 2.11
C VAL A 64 -16.73 -10.13 3.53
N LEU A 65 -18.01 -9.82 3.73
CA LEU A 65 -18.62 -9.84 5.06
C LEU A 65 -18.72 -11.25 5.63
N GLN A 66 -19.01 -12.25 4.78
CA GLN A 66 -19.05 -13.64 5.21
C GLN A 66 -17.66 -14.12 5.64
N ALA A 67 -16.63 -13.87 4.83
CA ALA A 67 -15.27 -14.25 5.16
C ALA A 67 -14.78 -13.60 6.47
N VAL A 68 -15.12 -12.33 6.70
CA VAL A 68 -14.78 -11.62 7.95
C VAL A 68 -15.55 -12.18 9.15
N ARG A 69 -16.82 -12.59 8.99
CA ARG A 69 -17.61 -13.20 10.07
C ARG A 69 -17.05 -14.56 10.49
N ASP A 70 -16.62 -15.37 9.52
CA ASP A 70 -16.07 -16.71 9.77
C ASP A 70 -14.61 -16.68 10.21
N TYR A 71 -13.99 -15.50 10.19
CA TYR A 71 -12.59 -15.31 10.53
C TYR A 71 -12.40 -15.25 12.04
N THR A 72 -11.73 -16.28 12.57
CA THR A 72 -11.14 -16.23 13.91
C THR A 72 -9.66 -15.93 13.75
N PRO A 73 -9.16 -14.77 14.25
CA PRO A 73 -7.75 -14.43 14.13
C PRO A 73 -6.90 -15.49 14.84
N GLY A 74 -5.98 -16.11 14.10
CA GLY A 74 -4.93 -16.93 14.72
C GLY A 74 -3.94 -16.06 15.49
N LYS A 75 -2.95 -16.67 16.15
CA LYS A 75 -1.76 -15.93 16.63
C LYS A 75 -1.14 -15.28 15.40
N THR A 76 -1.28 -13.96 15.28
CA THR A 76 -0.74 -13.18 14.18
C THR A 76 0.75 -13.49 14.07
N LYS A 77 1.16 -14.08 12.94
CA LYS A 77 2.59 -14.16 12.63
C LYS A 77 3.08 -12.71 12.57
N PRO A 78 4.21 -12.38 13.23
CA PRO A 78 4.74 -11.03 13.16
C PRO A 78 4.88 -10.65 11.69
N LYS A 79 4.30 -9.49 11.34
CA LYS A 79 4.34 -8.98 9.97
C LYS A 79 5.81 -8.94 9.53
N ARG A 80 6.17 -9.71 8.50
CA ARG A 80 7.52 -9.63 7.90
C ARG A 80 7.72 -8.18 7.46
N THR A 81 8.62 -7.48 8.12
CA THR A 81 8.96 -6.08 7.79
C THR A 81 10.00 -5.99 6.68
N ASN A 82 10.57 -7.12 6.26
CA ASN A 82 11.69 -7.18 5.34
C ASN A 82 11.29 -7.94 4.07
N LEU A 83 11.38 -7.26 2.93
CA LEU A 83 11.24 -7.85 1.60
C LEU A 83 12.61 -8.32 1.10
N GLY A 84 12.66 -9.53 0.56
CA GLY A 84 13.83 -10.04 -0.15
C GLY A 84 13.96 -9.43 -1.56
N PRO A 85 15.13 -9.55 -2.21
CA PRO A 85 15.36 -9.05 -3.56
C PRO A 85 14.32 -9.55 -4.59
N ASP A 86 13.94 -10.82 -4.53
CA ASP A 86 12.96 -11.41 -5.45
C ASP A 86 11.55 -10.85 -5.25
N GLU A 87 11.18 -10.56 -3.99
CA GLU A 87 9.89 -9.95 -3.66
C GLU A 87 9.83 -8.50 -4.17
N ILE A 88 10.96 -7.77 -4.06
CA ILE A 88 11.10 -6.41 -4.62
C ILE A 88 11.02 -6.45 -6.15
N ALA A 89 11.71 -7.40 -6.80
CA ALA A 89 11.68 -7.57 -8.25
C ALA A 89 10.26 -7.89 -8.74
N ALA A 90 9.56 -8.80 -8.08
CA ALA A 90 8.15 -9.11 -8.38
C ALA A 90 7.25 -7.88 -8.21
N GLY A 91 7.47 -7.07 -7.17
CA GLY A 91 6.78 -5.79 -6.98
C GLY A 91 7.01 -4.81 -8.13
N ALA A 92 8.26 -4.65 -8.56
CA ALA A 92 8.62 -3.81 -9.69
C ALA A 92 7.98 -4.28 -11.01
N SER A 93 7.91 -5.61 -11.25
CA SER A 93 7.21 -6.17 -12.42
C SER A 93 5.72 -5.82 -12.43
N ARG A 94 5.04 -5.88 -11.29
CA ARG A 94 3.61 -5.49 -11.19
C ARG A 94 3.41 -4.01 -11.48
N VAL A 95 4.27 -3.14 -10.95
CA VAL A 95 4.19 -1.70 -11.24
C VAL A 95 4.45 -1.41 -12.70
N ARG A 96 5.43 -2.09 -13.31
CA ARG A 96 5.71 -1.95 -14.74
C ARG A 96 4.50 -2.27 -15.62
N GLN A 97 3.69 -3.26 -15.24
CA GLN A 97 2.50 -3.68 -16.00
C GLN A 97 1.30 -2.74 -15.84
N ARG A 98 1.26 -1.94 -14.77
CA ARG A 98 0.05 -1.20 -14.35
C ARG A 98 0.19 0.31 -14.38
N SER A 99 1.41 0.83 -14.44
CA SER A 99 1.69 2.27 -14.42
C SER A 99 1.63 2.88 -15.82
N ASP A 100 1.09 4.10 -15.92
CA ASP A 100 1.16 4.93 -17.13
C ASP A 100 2.59 5.41 -17.43
N ASN A 101 3.49 5.37 -16.42
CA ASN A 101 4.90 5.73 -16.53
C ASN A 101 5.82 4.62 -15.99
N PRO A 102 5.85 3.43 -16.64
CA PRO A 102 6.47 2.22 -16.08
C PRO A 102 7.92 2.38 -15.66
N ASN A 103 8.74 3.04 -16.48
CA ASN A 103 10.17 3.20 -16.22
C ASN A 103 10.42 4.11 -15.02
N ARG A 104 9.66 5.20 -14.91
CA ARG A 104 9.77 6.16 -13.80
C ARG A 104 9.38 5.49 -12.48
N ASP A 105 8.24 4.80 -12.46
CA ASP A 105 7.69 4.26 -11.22
C ASP A 105 8.49 3.05 -10.72
N VAL A 106 9.01 2.23 -11.63
CA VAL A 106 9.96 1.17 -11.29
C VAL A 106 11.27 1.76 -10.75
N ALA A 107 11.78 2.83 -11.34
CA ALA A 107 12.98 3.49 -10.82
C ALA A 107 12.74 4.05 -9.40
N LEU A 108 11.57 4.64 -9.14
CA LEU A 108 11.20 5.13 -7.80
C LEU A 108 11.15 4.01 -6.76
N ILE A 109 10.62 2.83 -7.12
CA ILE A 109 10.66 1.64 -6.25
C ILE A 109 12.10 1.26 -5.90
N PHE A 110 12.97 1.16 -6.90
CA PHE A 110 14.36 0.77 -6.64
C PHE A 110 15.11 1.82 -5.83
N VAL A 111 14.88 3.11 -6.08
CA VAL A 111 15.47 4.18 -5.26
C VAL A 111 15.05 4.04 -3.80
N LEU A 112 13.77 3.77 -3.52
CA LEU A 112 13.27 3.56 -2.16
C LEU A 112 14.02 2.42 -1.44
N PHE A 113 14.15 1.27 -2.09
CA PHE A 113 14.75 0.08 -1.47
C PHE A 113 16.29 0.11 -1.43
N CYS A 114 16.95 0.67 -2.45
CA CYS A 114 18.41 0.73 -2.51
C CYS A 114 19.00 1.82 -1.60
N THR A 115 18.25 2.90 -1.35
CA THR A 115 18.75 4.05 -0.57
C THR A 115 18.15 4.17 0.82
N GLY A 116 16.99 3.55 1.07
CA GLY A 116 16.23 3.75 2.31
C GLY A 116 15.65 5.16 2.47
N ALA A 117 15.71 6.00 1.42
CA ALA A 117 15.20 7.36 1.45
C ALA A 117 13.68 7.38 1.62
N LYS A 118 13.16 8.29 2.44
CA LYS A 118 11.74 8.54 2.60
C LYS A 118 11.16 9.15 1.31
N PRO A 119 9.87 8.97 1.02
CA PRO A 119 9.23 9.57 -0.16
C PRO A 119 9.46 11.08 -0.30
N ILE A 120 9.49 11.82 0.81
CA ILE A 120 9.76 13.27 0.80
C ILE A 120 11.22 13.60 0.46
N GLU A 121 12.16 12.72 0.78
CA GLU A 121 13.57 12.86 0.43
C GLU A 121 13.75 12.57 -1.06
N ILE A 122 13.10 11.53 -1.57
CA ILE A 122 13.07 11.20 -3.02
C ILE A 122 12.46 12.35 -3.83
N ALA A 123 11.37 12.95 -3.37
CA ALA A 123 10.73 14.08 -4.03
C ALA A 123 11.62 15.34 -4.12
N ARG A 124 12.67 15.42 -3.31
CA ARG A 124 13.65 16.51 -3.29
C ARG A 124 14.93 16.18 -4.03
N LEU A 125 15.04 14.98 -4.61
CA LEU A 125 16.21 14.60 -5.40
C LEU A 125 16.24 15.40 -6.69
N GLU A 126 17.43 15.89 -7.01
CA GLU A 126 17.73 16.53 -8.28
C GLU A 126 18.79 15.74 -9.04
N VAL A 127 18.89 15.96 -10.34
CA VAL A 127 19.85 15.30 -11.24
C VAL A 127 21.27 15.32 -10.67
N ARG A 128 21.70 16.44 -10.08
CA ARG A 128 23.04 16.61 -9.49
C ARG A 128 23.32 15.73 -8.26
N ASP A 129 22.29 15.18 -7.62
CA ASP A 129 22.44 14.36 -6.42
C ASP A 129 22.97 12.96 -6.76
N TYR A 130 22.77 12.51 -8.01
CA TYR A 130 23.16 11.18 -8.50
C TYR A 130 23.99 11.20 -9.79
N LEU A 131 24.03 12.33 -10.53
CA LEU A 131 24.92 12.52 -11.68
C LEU A 131 25.94 13.65 -11.44
N ASN A 132 27.12 13.47 -12.02
CA ASN A 132 28.11 14.54 -12.22
C ASN A 132 27.70 15.45 -13.39
N PRO A 133 28.30 16.65 -13.52
CA PRO A 133 28.02 17.55 -14.65
C PRO A 133 28.30 16.94 -16.04
N ASP A 134 29.18 15.94 -16.11
CA ASP A 134 29.50 15.19 -17.33
C ASP A 134 28.52 14.03 -17.61
N GLY A 135 27.49 13.87 -16.78
CA GLY A 135 26.48 12.80 -16.91
C GLY A 135 26.90 11.45 -16.30
N SER A 136 28.10 11.33 -15.72
CA SER A 136 28.53 10.11 -15.04
C SER A 136 27.82 9.90 -13.69
N VAL A 137 27.60 8.65 -13.31
CA VAL A 137 26.92 8.30 -12.05
C VAL A 137 27.84 8.54 -10.86
N ARG A 138 27.33 9.19 -9.80
CA ARG A 138 28.06 9.38 -8.55
C ARG A 138 28.10 8.09 -7.73
N GLY A 139 29.30 7.67 -7.32
CA GLY A 139 29.51 6.47 -6.50
C GLY A 139 29.00 6.59 -5.06
N VAL A 140 28.82 7.82 -4.54
CA VAL A 140 28.17 8.08 -3.25
C VAL A 140 27.10 9.16 -3.46
N PRO A 141 25.81 8.81 -3.45
CA PRO A 141 24.73 9.77 -3.59
C PRO A 141 24.73 10.76 -2.42
N ARG A 142 24.59 12.06 -2.71
CA ARG A 142 24.49 13.07 -1.65
C ARG A 142 23.02 13.30 -1.28
N CYS A 143 22.36 12.26 -0.77
CA CYS A 143 20.99 12.32 -0.28
C CYS A 143 20.98 12.85 1.17
N GLY A 144 21.09 14.16 1.35
CA GLY A 144 21.08 14.80 2.67
C GLY A 144 19.94 15.81 2.85
N PRO A 145 19.53 16.13 4.08
CA PRO A 145 18.54 17.17 4.34
C PRO A 145 19.06 18.52 3.84
N ARG A 146 18.28 19.17 2.96
CA ARG A 146 18.59 20.51 2.47
C ARG A 146 18.04 21.57 3.44
N PRO A 147 18.82 22.63 3.77
CA PRO A 147 18.27 23.77 4.49
C PRO A 147 17.20 24.46 3.63
N ARG A 148 16.18 25.00 4.31
CA ARG A 148 15.08 25.74 3.68
C ARG A 148 15.55 27.05 3.09
#